data_AF-A0A520I578-F1
#
_entry.id   AF-A0A520I578-F1
#
_cell.length_a   1.000
_cell.length_b   1.000
_cell.length_c   1.000
_cell.angle_alpha   90.00
_cell.angle_beta   90.00
_cell.angle_gamma   90.00
#
_symmetry.space_group_name_H-M   'P 1'
#
loop_
_entity.id
_entity.type
_entity.pdbx_description
1 polymer ?
#
loop_
_entity_poly.entity_id
_entity_poly.type
_entity_poly.pdbx_seq_one_letter_code
_entity_poly.pdbx_strand_id
1 'polypeptide(L)' 'MFIERTNDEVIIRLPATVDSEGLERLVDFLTYKEAVSKSKATQLQVDKLAKQVQKGWWKKNRSRLIK' A
#
# COMPACT_ATOMS: atom_id res chain seq x y z
N MET A 1 -24.12 -5.77 -6.18
CA MET A 1 -22.83 -5.04 -6.10
C MET A 1 -22.96 -3.80 -6.93
N PHE A 2 -22.55 -2.64 -6.43
CA PHE A 2 -22.48 -1.43 -7.25
C PHE A 2 -21.38 -0.51 -6.76
N ILE A 3 -20.91 0.35 -7.65
CA ILE A 3 -19.96 1.41 -7.37
C ILE A 3 -20.64 2.73 -7.73
N GLU A 4 -20.67 3.65 -6.78
CA GLU A 4 -21.24 4.99 -6.94
C GLU A 4 -20.19 6.02 -6.54
N ARG A 5 -20.16 7.15 -7.25
CA ARG A 5 -19.32 8.30 -6.91
C ARG A 5 -20.21 9.50 -6.64
N THR A 6 -20.06 10.10 -5.47
CA THR A 6 -20.71 11.35 -5.07
C THR A 6 -19.73 12.51 -5.21
N ASN A 7 -20.10 13.69 -4.72
CA ASN A 7 -19.21 14.85 -4.72
C ASN A 7 -17.99 14.65 -3.80
N ASP A 8 -18.16 13.86 -2.74
CA ASP A 8 -17.17 13.76 -1.65
C ASP A 8 -16.55 12.36 -1.52
N GLU A 9 -17.21 11.31 -2.03
CA GLU A 9 -16.78 9.93 -1.79
C GLU A 9 -17.09 8.95 -2.95
N VAL A 10 -16.49 7.76 -2.85
CA VAL A 10 -16.79 6.62 -3.70
C VAL A 10 -17.32 5.49 -2.81
N ILE A 11 -18.57 5.07 -3.05
CA ILE A 11 -19.26 4.04 -2.29
C ILE A 11 -19.18 2.72 -3.07
N ILE A 12 -18.65 1.67 -2.44
CA ILE A 12 -18.62 0.31 -2.98
C ILE A 12 -19.53 -0.57 -2.12
N ARG A 13 -20.65 -1.05 -2.69
CA ARG A 13 -21.55 -1.98 -1.99
C ARG A 13 -21.34 -3.41 -2.44
N LEU A 14 -21.06 -4.29 -1.49
CA LEU A 14 -20.82 -5.72 -1.71
C LEU A 14 -21.82 -6.57 -0.91
N PRO A 15 -22.23 -7.76 -1.38
CA PRO A 15 -23.03 -8.71 -0.61
C PRO A 15 -22.28 -9.15 0.64
N ALA A 16 -23.03 -9.46 1.70
CA ALA A 16 -22.48 -9.97 2.96
C ALA A 16 -21.73 -11.32 2.83
N THR A 17 -21.85 -11.99 1.69
CA THR A 17 -21.15 -13.26 1.39
C THR A 17 -19.69 -13.06 0.95
N VAL A 18 -19.24 -11.82 0.73
CA VAL A 18 -17.85 -11.53 0.37
C VAL A 18 -16.98 -11.58 1.62
N ASP A 19 -15.90 -12.35 1.55
CA ASP A 19 -14.94 -12.50 2.64
C ASP A 19 -14.19 -11.19 2.94
N SER A 20 -13.96 -10.92 4.22
CA SER A 20 -13.35 -9.67 4.70
C SER A 20 -11.84 -9.62 4.47
N GLU A 21 -11.15 -10.75 4.39
CA GLU A 21 -9.67 -10.78 4.25
C GLU A 21 -9.21 -10.18 2.91
N GLY A 22 -9.98 -10.39 1.85
CA GLY A 22 -9.74 -9.75 0.55
C GLY A 22 -10.07 -8.25 0.55
N LEU A 23 -11.03 -7.84 1.38
CA LEU A 23 -11.48 -6.44 1.48
C LEU A 23 -10.48 -5.57 2.23
N GLU A 24 -9.85 -6.10 3.28
CA GLU A 24 -8.77 -5.40 3.99
C GLU A 24 -7.63 -5.01 3.03
N ARG A 25 -7.17 -5.94 2.20
CA ARG A 25 -6.14 -5.68 1.19
C ARG A 25 -6.56 -4.64 0.15
N LEU A 26 -7.84 -4.63 -0.24
CA LEU A 26 -8.37 -3.62 -1.15
C LEU A 26 -8.38 -2.22 -0.51
N VAL A 27 -8.84 -2.14 0.74
CA VAL A 27 -8.87 -0.88 1.51
C VAL A 27 -7.45 -0.35 1.68
N ASP A 28 -6.49 -1.18 2.09
CA ASP A 28 -5.09 -0.79 2.24
C ASP A 28 -4.51 -0.21 0.94
N PHE A 29 -4.81 -0.84 -0.20
CA PHE A 29 -4.36 -0.36 -1.50
C PHE A 29 -4.97 1.00 -1.87
N LEU A 30 -6.27 1.20 -1.61
CA LEU A 30 -6.95 2.47 -1.87
C LEU A 30 -6.40 3.58 -0.97
N THR A 31 -6.19 3.29 0.32
CA THR A 31 -5.56 4.22 1.28
C THR A 31 -4.15 4.59 0.84
N TYR A 32 -3.34 3.62 0.39
CA TYR A 32 -2.02 3.90 -0.17
C TYR A 32 -2.11 4.86 -1.37
N LYS A 33 -3.01 4.58 -2.33
CA LYS A 33 -3.20 5.40 -3.53
C LYS A 33 -3.63 6.83 -3.20
N GLU A 34 -4.50 7.00 -2.21
CA GLU A 34 -4.92 8.30 -1.72
C GLU A 34 -3.74 9.06 -1.09
N ALA A 35 -3.00 8.41 -0.19
CA ALA A 35 -1.86 9.00 0.51
C ALA A 35 -0.76 9.49 -0.45
N VAL A 36 -0.56 8.77 -1.56
CA VAL A 36 0.43 9.15 -2.60
C VAL A 36 -0.17 9.95 -3.75
N SER A 37 -1.45 10.31 -3.73
CA SER A 37 -2.14 10.98 -4.85
C SER A 37 -1.48 12.30 -5.30
N LYS A 38 -0.89 13.04 -4.36
CA LYS A 38 -0.16 14.30 -4.61
C LYS A 38 1.34 14.10 -4.81
N SER A 39 1.83 12.86 -4.68
CA SER A 39 3.24 12.55 -4.82
C SER A 39 3.68 12.70 -6.28
N LYS A 40 4.80 13.39 -6.48
CA LYS A 40 5.48 13.49 -7.78
C LYS A 40 6.62 12.49 -7.91
N ALA A 41 6.81 11.64 -6.91
CA ALA A 41 7.88 10.66 -6.90
C ALA A 41 7.60 9.58 -7.96
N THR A 42 8.62 9.26 -8.76
CA THR A 42 8.53 8.15 -9.72
C THR A 42 8.74 6.82 -9.01
N GLN A 43 8.22 5.74 -9.59
CA GLN A 43 8.45 4.39 -9.06
C GLN A 43 9.96 4.11 -8.90
N LEU A 44 10.78 4.57 -9.86
CA LEU A 44 12.23 4.43 -9.79
C LEU A 44 12.84 5.11 -8.55
N GLN A 45 12.34 6.28 -8.15
CA GLN A 45 12.80 6.97 -6.95
C GLN A 45 12.40 6.22 -5.67
N VAL A 46 11.17 5.69 -5.64
CA VAL A 46 10.67 4.86 -4.53
C VAL A 46 11.50 3.58 -4.41
N ASP A 47 11.75 2.88 -5.52
CA ASP A 47 12.57 1.66 -5.54
C ASP A 47 14.00 1.92 -5.10
N LYS A 48 14.58 3.04 -5.51
CA LYS A 48 15.92 3.46 -5.09
C LYS A 48 15.96 3.70 -3.59
N LEU A 49 14.96 4.38 -3.03
CA LEU A 49 14.84 4.62 -1.59
C LEU A 49 14.68 3.29 -0.82
N ALA A 50 13.78 2.42 -1.27
CA ALA A 50 13.54 1.12 -0.65
C ALA A 50 14.83 0.27 -0.59
N LYS A 51 15.58 0.20 -1.70
CA LYS A 51 16.88 -0.47 -1.75
C LYS A 51 17.90 0.14 -0.79
N GLN A 52 17.93 1.46 -0.66
CA GLN A 52 18.84 2.14 0.28
C GLN A 52 18.49 1.82 1.74
N VAL A 53 17.21 1.90 2.10
CA VAL A 53 16.71 1.55 3.43
C VAL A 53 17.02 0.10 3.76
N GLN A 54 16.73 -0.82 2.84
CA GLN A 54 16.99 -2.25 3.02
C GLN A 54 18.48 -2.53 3.20
N LYS A 55 19.36 -1.91 2.39
CA LYS A 55 20.82 -2.02 2.56
C LYS A 55 21.27 -1.52 3.93
N GLY A 56 20.75 -0.39 4.38
CA GLY A 56 21.06 0.18 5.69
C GLY A 56 20.62 -0.73 6.84
N TRP A 57 19.39 -1.23 6.78
CA TRP A 57 18.85 -2.18 7.75
C TRP A 57 19.67 -3.47 7.76
N TRP A 58 20.00 -4.03 6.60
CA TRP A 58 20.80 -5.24 6.48
C TRP A 58 22.20 -5.05 7.06
N LYS A 59 22.90 -3.96 6.73
CA LYS A 59 24.22 -3.66 7.30
C LYS A 59 24.20 -3.62 8.83
N LYS A 60 23.13 -3.09 9.43
CA LYS A 60 22.97 -3.02 10.89
C LYS A 60 22.63 -4.37 11.53
N ASN A 61 21.90 -5.23 10.85
CA ASN A 61 21.34 -6.44 11.44
C ASN A 61 22.00 -7.75 10.98
N ARG A 62 22.80 -7.73 9.91
CA ARG A 62 23.39 -8.94 9.31
C ARG A 62 24.18 -9.78 10.30
N SER A 63 24.95 -9.15 11.19
CA SER A 63 25.75 -9.86 12.22
C SER A 63 24.90 -10.62 13.24
N ARG A 64 23.63 -10.23 13.43
CA ARG A 64 22.69 -10.95 14.30
C ARG A 64 21.99 -12.10 13.58
N LEU A 65 21.90 -12.05 12.25
CA LEU A 65 21.08 -12.93 11.43
C LEU A 65 21.88 -14.02 10.72
N ILE A 66 23.16 -13.79 10.45
CA ILE A 66 24.06 -14.79 9.87
C ILE A 66 25.02 -15.25 10.98
N LYS A 67 24.89 -16.52 11.36
CA LYS A 67 25.83 -17.25 12.22
C LYS A 67 26.89 -17.94 11.37
#